data_AF-A0A523Z9J6-F1
#
_entry.id   AF-A0A523Z9J6-F1
#
_cell.length_a   1.000
_cell.length_b   1.000
_cell.length_c   1.000
_cell.angle_alpha   90.00
_cell.angle_beta   90.00
_cell.angle_gamma   90.00
#
_symmetry.space_group_name_H-M   'P 1'
#
loop_
_entity.id
_entity.type
_entity.pdbx_description
1 polymer ?
#
loop_
_entity_poly.entity_id
_entity_poly.type
_entity_poly.pdbx_seq_one_letter_code
_entity_poly.pdbx_strand_id
1 'polypeptide(L)'
;FPKYPKNVKIHARRMAKLYPKHREEYIRMLEGRIDFWAEWGGDNNLPLFTTEAWGPINYDDVTPGGTGGEWDWVKDIAQQGVRMASERGWKGICTSNFCQPHFEGMWADVGWHKRMTELILKG
;
A
#
# COMPACT_ATOMS: atom_id res chain seq x y z
N PHE A 1 -16.24 -17.65 -13.14
CA PHE A 1 -15.52 -16.58 -12.42
C PHE A 1 -16.45 -15.39 -12.27
N PRO A 2 -16.74 -14.91 -11.04
CA PRO A 2 -17.58 -13.73 -10.89
C PRO A 2 -16.95 -12.59 -11.66
N LYS A 3 -17.77 -11.89 -12.44
CA LYS A 3 -17.34 -10.79 -13.28
C LYS A 3 -16.93 -9.66 -12.32
N TYR A 4 -15.62 -9.49 -12.05
CA TYR A 4 -15.14 -8.38 -11.23
C TYR A 4 -15.82 -7.08 -11.67
N PRO A 5 -16.16 -6.17 -10.73
CA PRO A 5 -16.77 -4.92 -11.09
C PRO A 5 -15.95 -4.26 -12.20
N LYS A 6 -16.59 -3.95 -13.33
CA LYS A 6 -15.94 -3.38 -14.53
C LYS A 6 -14.99 -2.22 -14.18
N ASN A 7 -15.35 -1.46 -13.15
CA ASN A 7 -14.61 -0.31 -12.67
C ASN A 7 -13.26 -0.67 -12.02
N VAL A 8 -13.14 -1.80 -11.31
CA VAL A 8 -11.86 -2.24 -10.72
C VAL A 8 -10.86 -2.55 -11.83
N LYS A 9 -11.29 -3.25 -12.89
CA LYS A 9 -10.44 -3.54 -14.06
C LYS A 9 -9.99 -2.26 -14.78
N ILE A 10 -10.90 -1.29 -14.91
CA ILE A 10 -10.57 0.01 -15.52
C ILE A 10 -9.58 0.77 -14.64
N HIS A 11 -9.82 0.80 -13.33
CA HIS A 11 -8.97 1.46 -12.34
C HIS A 11 -7.55 0.88 -12.37
N ALA A 12 -7.41 -0.44 -12.21
CA ALA A 12 -6.12 -1.12 -12.22
C ALA A 12 -5.30 -0.83 -13.48
N ARG A 13 -5.92 -0.96 -14.66
CA ARG A 13 -5.25 -0.71 -15.95
C ARG A 13 -4.89 0.76 -16.16
N ARG A 14 -5.70 1.70 -15.66
CA ARG A 14 -5.42 3.13 -15.77
C ARG A 14 -4.30 3.53 -14.82
N MET A 15 -4.36 3.11 -13.56
CA MET A 15 -3.38 3.48 -12.56
C MET A 15 -2.01 2.87 -12.82
N ALA A 16 -1.92 1.64 -13.32
CA ALA A 16 -0.64 1.07 -13.76
C ALA A 16 0.08 1.94 -14.82
N LYS A 17 -0.66 2.75 -15.59
CA LYS A 17 -0.10 3.69 -16.58
C LYS A 17 0.07 5.12 -16.06
N LEU A 18 -0.82 5.56 -15.17
CA LEU A 18 -0.85 6.93 -14.66
C LEU A 18 0.07 7.11 -13.47
N TYR A 19 0.11 6.15 -12.55
CA TYR A 19 0.91 6.25 -11.33
C TYR A 19 2.37 6.56 -11.63
N PRO A 20 3.08 5.89 -12.55
CA PRO A 20 4.49 6.21 -12.81
C PRO A 20 4.72 7.67 -13.24
N LYS A 21 3.75 8.28 -13.93
CA LYS A 21 3.83 9.67 -14.40
C LYS A 21 3.59 10.71 -13.30
N HIS A 22 2.86 10.31 -12.26
CA HIS A 22 2.43 11.16 -11.15
C HIS A 22 2.92 10.62 -9.80
N ARG A 23 3.91 9.73 -9.81
CA ARG A 23 4.36 8.97 -8.63
C ARG A 23 4.70 9.90 -7.47
N GLU A 24 5.51 10.91 -7.75
CA GLU A 24 5.96 11.87 -6.74
C GLU A 24 4.82 12.74 -6.19
N GLU A 25 3.78 13.00 -6.99
CA GLU A 25 2.59 13.70 -6.52
C GLU A 25 1.82 12.86 -5.50
N TYR A 26 1.57 11.58 -5.82
CA TYR A 26 0.91 10.66 -4.91
C TYR A 26 1.72 10.39 -3.64
N ILE A 27 3.05 10.26 -3.75
CA ILE A 27 3.93 10.07 -2.59
C ILE A 27 3.90 11.29 -1.69
N ARG A 28 3.97 12.52 -2.23
CA ARG A 28 3.84 13.75 -1.43
C ARG A 28 2.49 13.86 -0.74
N MET A 29 1.41 13.49 -1.42
CA MET A 29 0.06 13.47 -0.82
C MET A 29 -0.01 12.46 0.33
N LEU A 30 0.58 11.28 0.17
CA LEU A 30 0.64 10.26 1.20
C LEU A 30 1.48 10.72 2.39
N GLU A 31 2.67 11.27 2.14
CA GLU A 31 3.57 11.79 3.17
C GLU A 31 2.87 12.84 4.03
N GLY A 32 2.23 13.84 3.43
CA GLY A 32 1.51 14.86 4.19
C GLY A 32 0.38 14.32 5.06
N ARG A 33 -0.25 13.19 4.67
CA ARG A 33 -1.25 12.52 5.51
C ARG A 33 -0.60 11.75 6.66
N ILE A 34 0.53 11.10 6.42
CA ILE A 34 1.26 10.40 7.47
C ILE A 34 1.84 11.41 8.48
N ASP A 35 2.42 12.52 8.02
CA ASP A 35 2.93 13.60 8.88
C ASP A 35 1.83 14.14 9.80
N PHE A 36 0.66 14.44 9.22
CA PHE A 36 -0.50 14.91 10.00
C PHE A 36 -0.86 13.93 11.13
N TRP A 37 -0.95 12.64 10.83
CA TRP A 37 -1.29 11.64 11.85
C TRP A 37 -0.17 11.46 12.88
N ALA A 38 1.09 11.54 12.45
CA ALA A 38 2.25 11.42 13.33
C ALA A 38 2.27 12.54 14.37
N GLU A 39 2.10 13.79 13.92
CA GLU A 39 1.99 14.97 14.76
C GLU A 39 0.83 14.85 15.73
N TRP A 40 -0.37 14.56 15.20
CA TRP A 40 -1.57 14.42 16.03
C TRP A 40 -1.42 13.31 17.08
N GLY A 41 -0.88 12.14 16.72
CA GLY A 41 -0.64 11.05 17.67
C GLY A 41 0.38 11.41 18.74
N GLY A 42 1.46 12.10 18.34
CA GLY A 42 2.49 12.60 19.26
C GLY A 42 1.94 13.60 20.27
N ASP A 43 1.20 14.61 19.81
CA ASP A 43 0.59 15.64 20.65
C ASP A 43 -0.39 15.07 21.68
N ASN A 44 -1.05 13.97 21.33
CA ASN A 44 -2.02 13.30 22.19
C ASN A 44 -1.43 12.13 22.99
N ASN A 45 -0.13 11.84 22.83
CA ASN A 45 0.55 10.70 23.45
C ASN A 45 -0.18 9.36 23.16
N LEU A 46 -0.65 9.18 21.92
CA LEU A 46 -1.38 8.00 21.47
C LEU A 46 -0.55 7.20 20.47
N PRO A 47 -0.43 5.86 20.64
CA PRO A 47 0.23 5.03 19.64
C PRO A 47 -0.66 4.86 18.40
N LEU A 48 -0.03 4.86 17.23
CA LEU A 48 -0.73 4.75 15.96
C LEU A 48 -0.61 3.34 15.38
N PHE A 49 -1.74 2.82 14.90
CA PHE A 49 -1.88 1.52 14.27
C PHE A 49 -2.66 1.68 12.97
N THR A 50 -2.17 1.09 11.90
CA THR A 50 -2.83 1.13 10.59
C THR A 50 -2.88 -0.26 9.99
N THR A 51 -4.10 -0.75 9.73
CA THR A 51 -4.35 -2.04 9.07
C THR A 51 -4.92 -1.90 7.66
N GLU A 52 -5.36 -0.69 7.28
CA GLU A 52 -5.91 -0.37 5.96
C GLU A 52 -5.20 0.83 5.33
N ALA A 53 -4.33 0.56 4.34
CA ALA A 53 -3.46 1.54 3.70
C ALA A 53 -2.73 0.91 2.48
N TRP A 54 -1.87 1.59 1.73
CA TRP A 54 -1.47 3.01 1.72
C TRP A 54 -1.84 3.72 0.41
N GLY A 55 -2.51 3.00 -0.48
CA GLY A 55 -2.91 3.47 -1.80
C GLY A 55 -4.39 3.22 -2.04
N PRO A 56 -4.75 2.36 -3.01
CA PRO A 56 -6.15 2.11 -3.32
C PRO A 56 -6.84 1.37 -2.18
N ILE A 57 -8.09 1.75 -1.87
CA ILE A 57 -8.93 1.01 -0.91
C ILE A 57 -9.49 -0.25 -1.58
N ASN A 58 -9.93 -0.13 -2.83
CA ASN A 58 -10.48 -1.22 -3.63
C ASN A 58 -9.55 -1.58 -4.78
N TYR A 59 -9.02 -2.80 -4.75
CA TYR A 59 -8.14 -3.38 -5.77
C TYR A 59 -8.32 -4.90 -5.83
N ASP A 60 -7.87 -5.52 -6.92
CA ASP A 60 -8.02 -6.97 -7.12
C ASP A 60 -7.05 -7.47 -8.21
N ASP A 61 -6.88 -8.79 -8.31
CA ASP A 61 -6.21 -9.45 -9.42
C ASP A 61 -7.06 -9.28 -10.70
N VAL A 62 -6.54 -8.51 -11.66
CA VAL A 62 -7.28 -8.22 -12.93
C VAL A 62 -6.75 -9.02 -14.11
N THR A 63 -5.61 -9.70 -13.91
CA THR A 63 -5.03 -10.74 -14.75
C THR A 63 -4.94 -12.06 -13.97
N PRO A 64 -4.86 -13.22 -14.66
CA PRO A 64 -4.64 -14.51 -13.99
C PRO A 64 -3.40 -14.47 -13.07
N GLY A 65 -3.62 -14.80 -11.79
CA GLY A 65 -2.58 -14.80 -10.74
C GLY A 65 -1.95 -13.43 -10.45
N GLY A 66 -2.57 -12.33 -10.87
CA GLY A 66 -2.05 -10.97 -10.63
C GLY A 66 -0.71 -10.67 -11.32
N THR A 67 -0.38 -11.40 -12.39
CA THR A 67 0.94 -11.38 -13.04
C THR A 67 1.11 -10.30 -14.13
N GLY A 68 0.09 -9.50 -14.40
CA GLY A 68 0.08 -8.46 -15.44
C GLY A 68 0.76 -7.14 -15.06
N GLY A 69 1.49 -7.10 -13.94
CA GLY A 69 2.13 -5.89 -13.42
C GLY A 69 1.16 -4.90 -12.77
N GLU A 70 -0.13 -5.26 -12.63
CA GLU A 70 -1.12 -4.38 -12.00
C GLU A 70 -0.81 -4.07 -10.53
N TRP A 71 -0.03 -4.90 -9.85
CA TRP A 71 0.33 -4.72 -8.44
C TRP A 71 1.59 -3.91 -8.22
N ASP A 72 2.39 -3.65 -9.26
CA ASP A 72 3.71 -3.02 -9.11
C ASP A 72 3.59 -1.62 -8.51
N TRP A 73 2.64 -0.82 -9.02
CA TRP A 73 2.40 0.52 -8.51
C TRP A 73 1.79 0.50 -7.09
N VAL A 74 0.98 -0.51 -6.77
CA VAL A 74 0.38 -0.69 -5.44
C VAL A 74 1.46 -1.05 -4.42
N LYS A 75 2.39 -1.95 -4.78
CA LYS A 75 3.54 -2.32 -3.93
C LYS A 75 4.51 -1.16 -3.74
N ASP A 76 4.74 -0.34 -4.76
CA ASP A 76 5.60 0.83 -4.65
C ASP A 76 5.02 1.87 -3.66
N ILE A 77 3.75 2.26 -3.81
CA ILE A 77 3.15 3.23 -2.87
C ILE A 77 3.02 2.66 -1.46
N ALA A 78 2.70 1.36 -1.33
CA ALA A 78 2.67 0.65 -0.06
C ALA A 78 4.05 0.67 0.63
N GLN A 79 5.12 0.40 -0.11
CA GLN A 79 6.48 0.45 0.41
C GLN A 79 6.86 1.84 0.93
N GLN A 80 6.44 2.92 0.24
CA GLN A 80 6.67 4.27 0.73
C GLN A 80 5.91 4.53 2.02
N GLY A 81 4.63 4.13 2.09
CA GLY A 81 3.81 4.28 3.30
C GLY A 81 4.40 3.53 4.50
N VAL A 82 4.81 2.27 4.32
CA VAL A 82 5.49 1.47 5.37
C VAL A 82 6.75 2.17 5.87
N ARG A 83 7.62 2.63 4.96
CA ARG A 83 8.84 3.36 5.32
C ARG A 83 8.52 4.61 6.13
N MET A 84 7.63 5.45 5.62
CA MET A 84 7.26 6.73 6.25
C MET A 84 6.65 6.53 7.63
N ALA A 85 5.74 5.58 7.79
CA ALA A 85 5.08 5.27 9.06
C ALA A 85 6.07 4.70 10.09
N SER A 86 6.99 3.83 9.65
CA SER A 86 8.06 3.28 10.50
C SER A 86 8.99 4.40 10.99
N GLU A 87 9.44 5.30 10.11
CA GLU A 87 10.29 6.45 10.46
C GLU A 87 9.62 7.40 11.47
N ARG A 88 8.29 7.43 11.51
CA ARG A 88 7.49 8.30 12.40
C ARG A 88 6.97 7.58 13.63
N GLY A 89 7.40 6.34 13.88
CA GLY A 89 7.18 5.63 15.13
C GLY A 89 5.81 4.97 15.29
N TRP A 90 5.12 4.64 14.20
CA TRP A 90 3.90 3.81 14.28
C TRP A 90 4.17 2.52 15.06
N LYS A 91 3.21 2.10 15.88
CA LYS A 91 3.31 0.88 16.68
C LYS A 91 2.72 -0.35 16.01
N GLY A 92 1.90 -0.17 14.99
CA GLY A 92 1.48 -1.27 14.11
C GLY A 92 1.26 -0.80 12.68
N ILE A 93 1.83 -1.53 11.73
CA ILE A 93 1.91 -1.13 10.33
C ILE A 93 1.52 -2.34 9.47
N CYS A 94 0.46 -2.22 8.66
CA CYS A 94 0.23 -3.15 7.57
C CYS A 94 1.10 -2.79 6.36
N THR A 95 1.46 -3.79 5.56
CA THR A 95 2.03 -3.54 4.23
C THR A 95 0.95 -3.05 3.27
N SER A 96 -0.24 -3.63 3.31
CA SER A 96 -1.48 -3.12 2.70
C SER A 96 -2.70 -3.85 3.26
N ASN A 97 -3.92 -3.34 3.00
CA ASN A 97 -5.16 -4.10 3.25
C ASN A 97 -5.32 -5.36 2.35
N PHE A 98 -4.46 -5.51 1.34
CA PHE A 98 -4.45 -6.65 0.42
C PHE A 98 -3.46 -7.75 0.84
N CYS A 99 -2.96 -7.72 2.08
CA CYS A 99 -2.01 -8.71 2.63
C CYS A 99 -2.71 -10.04 2.98
N GLN A 100 -3.34 -10.68 1.99
CA GLN A 100 -4.20 -11.86 2.18
C GLN A 100 -4.08 -12.84 1.00
N PRO A 101 -4.22 -14.17 1.20
CA PRO A 101 -3.98 -15.17 0.16
C PRO A 101 -4.85 -15.08 -1.10
N HIS A 102 -6.01 -14.43 -1.03
CA HIS A 102 -6.91 -14.29 -2.17
C HIS A 102 -6.54 -13.12 -3.11
N PHE A 103 -5.53 -12.31 -2.77
CA PHE A 103 -4.91 -11.34 -3.65
C PHE A 103 -3.55 -11.88 -4.10
N GLU A 104 -3.56 -12.80 -5.07
CA GLU A 104 -2.39 -13.59 -5.45
C GLU A 104 -1.22 -12.71 -5.88
N GLY A 105 -1.45 -11.66 -6.69
CA GLY A 105 -0.36 -10.80 -7.14
C GLY A 105 0.27 -9.94 -6.04
N MET A 106 -0.49 -9.61 -4.99
CA MET A 106 0.08 -9.00 -3.77
C MET A 106 0.79 -10.04 -2.92
N TRP A 107 0.16 -11.21 -2.70
CA TRP A 107 0.59 -12.22 -1.75
C TRP A 107 1.83 -13.01 -2.19
N ALA A 108 1.99 -13.26 -3.49
CA ALA A 108 3.01 -14.18 -4.01
C ALA A 108 4.46 -13.70 -3.83
N ASP A 109 4.70 -12.39 -3.68
CA ASP A 109 6.05 -11.83 -3.56
C ASP A 109 6.58 -11.85 -2.12
N VAL A 110 6.99 -13.05 -1.68
CA VAL A 110 7.55 -13.27 -0.34
C VAL A 110 8.77 -12.38 -0.07
N GLY A 111 9.60 -12.13 -1.09
CA GLY A 111 10.79 -11.29 -0.95
C GLY A 111 10.45 -9.85 -0.62
N TRP A 112 9.43 -9.29 -1.28
CA TRP A 112 8.90 -7.97 -0.97
C TRP A 112 8.32 -7.90 0.44
N HIS A 113 7.47 -8.86 0.82
CA HIS A 113 6.89 -8.91 2.17
C HIS A 113 7.96 -8.97 3.27
N LYS A 114 8.99 -9.80 3.10
CA LYS A 114 10.12 -9.87 4.05
C LYS A 114 10.80 -8.53 4.23
N ARG A 115 11.16 -7.84 3.13
CA ARG A 115 11.77 -6.50 3.20
C ARG A 115 10.86 -5.50 3.91
N MET A 116 9.55 -5.54 3.67
CA MET A 116 8.62 -4.63 4.35
C MET A 116 8.52 -4.95 5.84
N THR A 117 8.42 -6.22 6.22
CA THR A 117 8.38 -6.63 7.63
C THR A 117 9.68 -6.32 8.35
N GLU A 118 10.83 -6.39 7.68
CA GLU A 118 12.12 -5.95 8.24
C GLU A 118 12.13 -4.46 8.55
N LEU A 119 11.51 -3.61 7.72
CA LEU A 119 11.35 -2.19 8.02
C LEU A 119 10.42 -1.98 9.22
N ILE A 120 9.28 -2.67 9.25
CA ILE A 120 8.29 -2.57 10.33
C ILE A 120 8.89 -2.99 11.68
N LEU A 121 9.72 -4.03 11.71
CA LEU A 121 10.31 -4.56 12.95
C LEU A 121 11.57 -3.81 13.40
N LYS A 122 12.12 -2.92 12.57
CA LYS A 122 13.30 -2.10 12.91
C LYS A 122 12.96 -0.78 13.61
N GLY A 123 11.78 -0.22 13.34
CA GLY A 123 11.29 1.01 13.97
C GLY A 123 10.63 0.74 15.32
#